data_AF-A0A7J3QFU8-F1
#
_entry.id   AF-A0A7J3QFU8-F1
#
_cell.length_a   1.000
_cell.length_b   1.000
_cell.length_c   1.000
_cell.angle_alpha   90.00
_cell.angle_beta   90.00
_cell.angle_gamma   90.00
#
_symmetry.space_group_name_H-M   'P 1'
#
loop_
_entity.id
_entity.type
_entity.pdbx_description
1 polymer ?
#
loop_
_entity_poly.entity_id
_entity_poly.type
_entity_poly.pdbx_seq_one_letter_code
_entity_poly.pdbx_strand_id
1 'polypeptide(L)'
;KRPAVEWGEYQVRRYPRERLTNWSGNFAVVCGKVSGGLVVVDVEDSNLYERFLKDIETFTVRTPHGGYHLYFFTRNVSKKIPKFLGFPIDIQGEGSYVLIPPSVVNGKPYEVVKDHEIAEVDDVIRLLEERLPKSTRAARIEEFKRRIDLDQVVRRYLTPKYQGKGYWQTNCPFHPDEHPSFTVYQNHFHCFGCGAHGDVIDFVQRIEKTDFVGAIKKLEQMTGVRMFGDIIKVERKEDKPELTPDTVAELVSELHIFRTLKDTEHVLVYRDGVYRWDGETVIKAETERIMKEEGLPERCTTHFVNEVIGHIRRQTYVEREAFNSRPEILNLRNGLLNLNTMEFSPHTPDFLSTVQLPVSYDPGAKCPRIERFFREVVREEDVPLLEEVVGYCLWRGYPIHKAVLLYGETDAGKSTFIRLLNAFLGPENCSAIPLQELTTDRFAVAHLYGKLLNSFADLPAQPIRETGILKALTGEDRISAQFKYENRFEFVNFAKLVFSANVIPPTTDETDAYFRRWLIIHFIARFSGER
;
A
#
# COMPACT_ATOMS: atom_id res chain seq x y z
N LYS A 1 15.73 17.10 -17.28
CA LYS A 1 15.10 18.00 -18.27
C LYS A 1 16.20 18.93 -18.79
N ARG A 2 16.40 19.07 -20.11
CA ARG A 2 17.39 19.98 -20.69
C ARG A 2 16.64 21.21 -21.24
N PRO A 3 16.83 22.41 -20.66
CA PRO A 3 16.06 23.58 -21.06
C PRO A 3 16.49 24.03 -22.46
N ALA A 4 15.51 24.40 -23.30
CA ALA A 4 15.77 24.90 -24.66
C ALA A 4 16.37 26.32 -24.66
N VAL A 5 16.19 27.05 -23.56
CA VAL A 5 16.75 28.38 -23.32
C VAL A 5 17.64 28.28 -22.08
N GLU A 6 18.85 28.83 -22.13
CA GLU A 6 19.69 28.94 -20.94
C GLU A 6 18.96 29.77 -19.87
N TRP A 7 18.55 29.11 -18.80
CA TRP A 7 17.64 29.70 -17.82
C TRP A 7 18.35 30.49 -16.72
N GLY A 8 19.68 30.34 -16.58
CA GLY A 8 20.47 30.92 -15.50
C GLY A 8 20.37 32.44 -15.44
N GLU A 9 20.36 33.11 -16.59
CA GLU A 9 20.17 34.57 -16.67
C GLU A 9 18.77 35.02 -16.23
N TYR A 10 17.75 34.16 -16.34
CA TYR A 10 16.37 34.46 -15.96
C TYR A 10 16.09 34.26 -14.46
N GLN A 11 17.10 33.88 -13.68
CA GLN A 11 17.03 33.93 -12.22
C GLN A 11 17.00 35.38 -11.70
N VAL A 12 17.51 36.34 -12.48
CA VAL A 12 17.60 37.75 -12.09
C VAL A 12 16.82 38.70 -13.00
N ARG A 13 16.27 38.21 -14.12
CA ARG A 13 15.48 39.01 -15.07
C ARG A 13 14.27 38.25 -15.58
N ARG A 14 13.16 38.93 -15.83
CA ARG A 14 11.96 38.31 -16.40
C ARG A 14 12.11 38.04 -17.89
N TYR A 15 11.59 36.91 -18.35
CA TYR A 15 11.49 36.62 -19.78
C TYR A 15 10.45 37.56 -20.43
N PRO A 16 10.76 38.21 -21.57
CA PRO A 16 9.82 39.13 -22.22
C PRO A 16 8.55 38.40 -22.69
N ARG A 17 7.37 38.82 -22.20
CA ARG A 17 6.09 38.17 -22.54
C ARG A 17 5.80 38.14 -24.04
N GLU A 18 6.21 39.18 -24.76
CA GLU A 18 6.04 39.31 -26.21
C GLU A 18 6.76 38.20 -26.99
N ARG A 19 7.78 37.57 -26.40
CA ARG A 19 8.53 36.46 -27.00
C ARG A 19 7.92 35.08 -26.71
N LEU A 20 6.78 35.01 -26.02
CA LEU A 20 6.07 33.76 -25.72
C LEU A 20 5.11 33.32 -26.82
N THR A 21 4.95 34.11 -27.90
CA THR A 21 4.08 33.76 -29.02
C THR A 21 4.68 32.64 -29.89
N ASN A 22 3.85 31.69 -30.34
CA ASN A 22 4.20 30.60 -31.27
C ASN A 22 5.19 29.53 -30.75
N TRP A 23 5.29 29.32 -29.44
CA TRP A 23 6.12 28.25 -28.86
C TRP A 23 5.36 26.91 -28.75
N SER A 24 5.91 25.84 -29.32
CA SER A 24 5.32 24.48 -29.30
C SER A 24 5.89 23.56 -28.20
N GLY A 25 6.82 24.08 -27.37
CA GLY A 25 7.48 23.31 -26.31
C GLY A 25 6.85 23.49 -24.93
N ASN A 26 7.42 22.79 -23.95
CA ASN A 26 7.02 22.92 -22.55
C ASN A 26 7.41 24.27 -21.94
N PHE A 27 6.60 24.72 -21.00
CA PHE A 27 6.77 25.97 -20.26
C PHE A 27 7.28 25.71 -18.84
N ALA A 28 8.19 26.56 -18.40
CA ALA A 28 8.69 26.57 -17.04
C ALA A 28 8.55 27.97 -16.44
N VAL A 29 8.34 28.03 -15.14
CA VAL A 29 8.44 29.27 -14.35
C VAL A 29 9.67 29.18 -13.44
N VAL A 30 10.45 30.24 -13.40
CA VAL A 30 11.55 30.39 -12.44
C VAL A 30 10.95 30.81 -11.11
N CYS A 31 11.31 30.12 -10.03
CA CYS A 31 10.83 30.42 -8.69
C CYS A 31 11.73 31.47 -8.02
N GLY A 32 11.14 32.22 -7.08
CA GLY A 32 11.81 33.19 -6.25
C GLY A 32 11.49 34.64 -6.58
N LYS A 33 12.39 35.55 -6.20
CA LYS A 33 12.13 37.01 -6.21
C LYS A 33 11.80 37.55 -7.60
N VAL A 34 12.45 37.02 -8.65
CA VAL A 34 12.19 37.44 -10.05
C VAL A 34 10.73 37.25 -10.45
N SER A 35 10.06 36.26 -9.87
CA SER A 35 8.66 35.93 -10.09
C SER A 35 7.75 36.45 -8.97
N GLY A 36 8.14 37.53 -8.30
CA GLY A 36 7.30 38.17 -7.27
C GLY A 36 7.27 37.42 -5.94
N GLY A 37 8.29 36.59 -5.66
CA GLY A 37 8.34 35.78 -4.44
C GLY A 37 7.64 34.43 -4.57
N LEU A 38 7.49 33.93 -5.81
CA LEU A 38 6.86 32.65 -6.09
C LEU A 38 7.67 31.49 -5.49
N VAL A 39 7.02 30.65 -4.69
CA VAL A 39 7.52 29.38 -4.20
C VAL A 39 6.55 28.28 -4.60
N VAL A 40 7.08 27.15 -5.05
CA VAL A 40 6.25 25.99 -5.41
C VAL A 40 6.62 24.82 -4.50
N VAL A 41 5.63 24.28 -3.80
CA VAL A 41 5.75 23.06 -3.01
C VAL A 41 5.42 21.89 -3.93
N ASP A 42 6.45 21.14 -4.32
CA ASP A 42 6.37 19.98 -5.20
C ASP A 42 6.28 18.70 -4.34
N VAL A 43 5.08 18.15 -4.23
CA VAL A 43 4.75 16.98 -3.42
C VAL A 43 4.71 15.75 -4.32
N GLU A 44 5.68 14.85 -4.18
CA GLU A 44 5.76 13.65 -5.03
C GLU A 44 4.76 12.56 -4.60
N ASP A 45 4.36 12.53 -3.32
CA ASP A 45 3.45 11.53 -2.73
C ASP A 45 2.00 12.04 -2.67
N SER A 46 1.11 11.42 -3.44
CA SER A 46 -0.30 11.77 -3.46
C SER A 46 -0.99 11.57 -2.10
N ASN A 47 -0.64 10.54 -1.33
CA ASN A 47 -1.28 10.28 -0.03
C ASN A 47 -0.93 11.38 0.98
N LEU A 48 0.31 11.87 0.95
CA LEU A 48 0.76 12.98 1.78
C LEU A 48 -0.05 14.24 1.47
N TYR A 49 -0.22 14.56 0.18
CA TYR A 49 -1.05 15.68 -0.24
C TYR A 49 -2.50 15.52 0.25
N GLU A 50 -3.13 14.38 -0.05
CA GLU A 50 -4.54 14.13 0.26
C GLU A 50 -4.84 14.27 1.77
N ARG A 51 -3.89 13.87 2.62
CA ARG A 51 -4.06 13.89 4.08
C ARG A 51 -3.77 15.25 4.73
N PHE A 52 -2.73 15.96 4.27
CA PHE A 52 -2.19 17.09 5.04
C PHE A 52 -2.28 18.45 4.34
N LEU A 53 -2.40 18.46 3.00
CA LEU A 53 -2.25 19.69 2.20
C LEU A 53 -3.44 19.95 1.28
N LYS A 54 -4.34 18.98 1.11
CA LYS A 54 -5.49 19.07 0.20
C LYS A 54 -6.45 20.18 0.55
N ASP A 55 -6.60 20.57 1.80
CA ASP A 55 -7.51 21.62 2.23
C ASP A 55 -6.94 23.04 2.01
N ILE A 56 -5.66 23.17 1.63
CA ILE A 56 -5.06 24.47 1.33
C ILE A 56 -5.66 25.03 0.03
N GLU A 57 -6.27 26.21 0.13
CA GLU A 57 -6.82 26.96 -1.00
C GLU A 57 -5.73 27.77 -1.69
N THR A 58 -5.09 27.16 -2.68
CA THR A 58 -4.16 27.83 -3.58
C THR A 58 -4.20 27.18 -4.96
N PHE A 59 -3.65 27.85 -5.97
CA PHE A 59 -3.48 27.26 -7.30
C PHE A 59 -2.68 25.96 -7.19
N THR A 60 -3.26 24.85 -7.69
CA THR A 60 -2.67 23.51 -7.54
C THR A 60 -2.74 22.76 -8.86
N VAL A 61 -1.63 22.12 -9.20
CA VAL A 61 -1.43 21.39 -10.45
C VAL A 61 -1.02 19.96 -10.15
N ARG A 62 -1.70 18.97 -10.72
CA ARG A 62 -1.28 17.58 -10.69
C ARG A 62 -0.17 17.34 -11.70
N THR A 63 0.89 16.68 -11.28
CA THR A 63 2.06 16.41 -12.12
C THR A 63 1.87 15.12 -12.94
N PRO A 64 2.57 14.97 -14.08
CA PRO A 64 2.55 13.75 -14.91
C PRO A 64 2.86 12.44 -14.17
N HIS A 65 3.55 12.53 -13.02
CA HIS A 65 3.96 11.39 -12.21
C HIS A 65 2.99 11.09 -11.05
N GLY A 66 1.90 11.85 -10.92
CA GLY A 66 0.86 11.63 -9.91
C GLY A 66 0.96 12.51 -8.66
N GLY A 67 2.06 13.27 -8.51
CA GLY A 67 2.25 14.25 -7.43
C GLY A 67 1.50 15.57 -7.68
N TYR A 68 1.77 16.58 -6.84
CA TYR A 68 1.10 17.88 -6.87
C TYR A 68 2.09 19.04 -6.71
N HIS A 69 1.95 20.07 -7.52
CA HIS A 69 2.57 21.37 -7.30
C HIS A 69 1.55 22.31 -6.65
N LEU A 70 1.85 22.84 -5.46
CA LEU A 70 1.08 23.90 -4.80
C LEU A 70 1.88 25.20 -4.91
N TYR A 71 1.25 26.27 -5.38
CA TYR A 71 1.92 27.53 -5.67
C TYR A 71 1.65 28.54 -4.56
N PHE A 72 2.64 29.32 -4.14
CA PHE A 72 2.49 30.35 -3.11
C PHE A 72 3.30 31.59 -3.45
N PHE A 73 2.82 32.77 -3.05
CA PHE A 73 3.63 33.98 -2.97
C PHE A 73 4.08 34.19 -1.52
N THR A 74 5.36 34.49 -1.33
CA THR A 74 5.90 34.79 0.00
C THR A 74 6.94 35.89 -0.03
N ARG A 75 7.00 36.67 1.05
CA ARG A 75 8.04 37.68 1.27
C ARG A 75 9.38 37.04 1.66
N ASN A 76 9.34 35.90 2.33
CA ASN A 76 10.53 35.16 2.79
C ASN A 76 10.85 34.01 1.84
N VAL A 77 11.37 34.35 0.67
CA VAL A 77 11.76 33.35 -0.34
C VAL A 77 12.97 32.56 0.14
N SER A 78 12.76 31.27 0.43
CA SER A 78 13.83 30.31 0.70
C SER A 78 14.56 29.90 -0.58
N LYS A 79 15.79 29.38 -0.46
CA LYS A 79 16.43 28.64 -1.56
C LYS A 79 15.68 27.32 -1.81
N LYS A 80 15.98 26.63 -2.91
CA LYS A 80 15.49 25.26 -3.10
C LYS A 80 15.84 24.37 -1.89
N ILE A 81 14.83 23.72 -1.32
CA ILE A 81 14.99 22.73 -0.24
C ILE A 81 14.44 21.40 -0.73
N PRO A 82 15.31 20.45 -1.12
CA PRO A 82 14.85 19.12 -1.51
C PRO A 82 14.51 18.27 -0.29
N LYS A 83 13.50 17.41 -0.41
CA LYS A 83 13.07 16.47 0.65
C LYS A 83 12.87 17.14 2.02
N PHE A 84 12.00 18.15 2.06
CA PHE A 84 11.71 18.97 3.22
C PHE A 84 11.33 18.11 4.44
N LEU A 85 12.07 18.25 5.55
CA LEU A 85 11.92 17.45 6.77
C LEU A 85 11.92 15.92 6.53
N GLY A 86 12.57 15.49 5.45
CA GLY A 86 12.64 14.10 4.97
C GLY A 86 11.36 13.57 4.32
N PHE A 87 10.32 14.38 4.18
CA PHE A 87 9.16 14.03 3.35
C PHE A 87 9.52 14.10 1.86
N PRO A 88 8.79 13.37 1.00
CA PRO A 88 8.90 13.47 -0.46
C PRO A 88 8.27 14.79 -0.98
N ILE A 89 8.78 15.91 -0.47
CA ILE A 89 8.36 17.27 -0.76
C ILE A 89 9.60 18.09 -1.09
N ASP A 90 9.62 18.70 -2.27
CA ASP A 90 10.64 19.67 -2.66
C ASP A 90 10.04 21.08 -2.58
N ILE A 91 10.67 21.98 -1.83
CA ILE A 91 10.35 23.41 -1.87
C ILE A 91 11.19 24.04 -2.98
N GLN A 92 10.55 24.44 -4.08
CA GLN A 92 11.17 25.10 -5.22
C GLN A 92 11.10 26.62 -5.02
N GLY A 93 12.16 27.19 -4.44
CA GLY A 93 12.32 28.62 -4.17
C GLY A 93 13.39 29.28 -5.05
N GLU A 94 14.13 30.24 -4.48
CA GLU A 94 15.16 31.01 -5.18
C GLU A 94 16.19 30.11 -5.87
N GLY A 95 16.48 30.42 -7.15
CA GLY A 95 17.45 29.66 -7.95
C GLY A 95 16.93 28.31 -8.47
N SER A 96 15.62 28.11 -8.52
CA SER A 96 14.98 26.91 -9.08
C SER A 96 13.92 27.25 -10.13
N TYR A 97 13.41 26.24 -10.83
CA TYR A 97 12.30 26.38 -11.76
C TYR A 97 11.42 25.13 -11.74
N VAL A 98 10.14 25.30 -12.08
CA VAL A 98 9.20 24.18 -12.25
C VAL A 98 8.54 24.23 -13.62
N LEU A 99 8.16 23.07 -14.16
CA LEU A 99 7.27 23.03 -15.32
C LEU A 99 5.85 23.39 -14.89
N ILE A 100 5.15 24.12 -15.75
CA ILE A 100 3.79 24.62 -15.51
C ILE A 100 2.84 24.19 -16.64
N PRO A 101 1.52 24.14 -16.42
CA PRO A 101 0.55 24.00 -17.50
C PRO A 101 0.76 25.07 -18.58
N PRO A 102 0.54 24.77 -19.87
CA PRO A 102 0.01 23.52 -20.44
C PRO A 102 1.09 22.47 -20.79
N SER A 103 2.23 22.43 -20.09
CA SER A 103 3.31 21.48 -20.40
C SER A 103 2.87 20.01 -20.38
N VAL A 104 3.46 19.19 -21.25
CA VAL A 104 3.23 17.75 -21.38
C VAL A 104 4.56 17.00 -21.30
N VAL A 105 4.62 15.97 -20.46
CA VAL A 105 5.79 15.09 -20.32
C VAL A 105 5.34 13.66 -20.52
N ASN A 106 5.98 12.95 -21.47
CA ASN A 106 5.65 11.55 -21.81
C ASN A 106 4.14 11.35 -22.11
N GLY A 107 3.53 12.29 -22.83
CA GLY A 107 2.11 12.23 -23.18
C GLY A 107 1.13 12.58 -22.05
N LYS A 108 1.62 12.88 -20.84
CA LYS A 108 0.78 13.27 -19.69
C LYS A 108 0.93 14.76 -19.40
N PRO A 109 -0.19 15.51 -19.27
CA PRO A 109 -0.14 16.95 -19.01
C PRO A 109 0.16 17.24 -17.54
N TYR A 110 0.64 18.46 -17.29
CA TYR A 110 0.45 19.11 -16.00
C TYR A 110 -0.99 19.64 -15.93
N GLU A 111 -1.82 19.04 -15.09
CA GLU A 111 -3.27 19.26 -15.05
C GLU A 111 -3.64 20.21 -13.90
N VAL A 112 -4.37 21.29 -14.18
CA VAL A 112 -4.88 22.19 -13.13
C VAL A 112 -5.99 21.46 -12.38
N VAL A 113 -5.78 21.19 -11.09
CA VAL A 113 -6.77 20.53 -10.21
C VAL A 113 -7.45 21.50 -9.25
N LYS A 114 -6.82 22.65 -9.00
CA LYS A 114 -7.44 23.79 -8.31
C LYS A 114 -7.09 25.08 -9.01
N ASP A 115 -8.10 25.72 -9.57
CA ASP A 115 -7.98 27.03 -10.24
C ASP A 115 -8.33 28.16 -9.25
N HIS A 116 -7.58 28.24 -8.14
CA HIS A 116 -7.67 29.34 -7.18
C HIS A 116 -6.61 30.39 -7.46
N GLU A 117 -6.77 31.59 -6.91
CA GLU A 117 -5.66 32.54 -6.82
C GLU A 117 -4.47 31.92 -6.07
N ILE A 118 -3.25 32.28 -6.46
CA ILE A 118 -2.04 31.84 -5.76
C ILE A 118 -2.05 32.49 -4.38
N ALA A 119 -2.11 31.69 -3.32
CA ALA A 119 -2.18 32.17 -1.95
C ALA A 119 -0.90 32.92 -1.55
N GLU A 120 -1.09 34.04 -0.82
CA GLU A 120 0.00 34.76 -0.16
C GLU A 120 0.22 34.22 1.25
N VAL A 121 1.46 33.86 1.58
CA VAL A 121 1.84 33.35 2.90
C VAL A 121 3.13 34.02 3.40
N ASP A 122 3.20 34.26 4.71
CA ASP A 122 4.37 34.90 5.32
C ASP A 122 5.63 34.05 5.18
N ASP A 123 5.50 32.73 5.37
CA ASP A 123 6.58 31.75 5.23
C ASP A 123 6.02 30.36 4.90
N VAL A 124 6.40 29.83 3.73
CA VAL A 124 5.99 28.49 3.27
C VAL A 124 6.58 27.38 4.14
N ILE A 125 7.78 27.58 4.69
CA ILE A 125 8.43 26.59 5.57
C ILE A 125 7.60 26.38 6.82
N ARG A 126 7.22 27.49 7.47
CA ARG A 126 6.41 27.46 8.68
C ARG A 126 5.03 26.85 8.42
N LEU A 127 4.38 27.21 7.31
CA LEU A 127 3.12 26.59 6.90
C LEU A 127 3.25 25.06 6.82
N LEU A 128 4.31 24.56 6.19
CA LEU A 128 4.51 23.12 6.05
C LEU A 128 4.86 22.45 7.39
N GLU A 129 5.65 23.09 8.25
CA GLU A 129 5.94 22.60 9.61
C GLU A 129 4.67 22.46 10.48
N GLU A 130 3.70 23.36 10.33
CA GLU A 130 2.44 23.33 11.06
C GLU A 130 1.46 22.28 10.50
N ARG A 131 1.57 21.94 9.21
CA ARG A 131 0.65 21.04 8.49
C ARG A 131 1.12 19.59 8.45
N LEU A 132 2.42 19.35 8.36
CA LEU A 132 2.98 18.01 8.23
C LEU A 132 3.06 17.31 9.59
N PRO A 133 2.96 15.97 9.63
CA PRO A 133 3.18 15.25 10.88
C PRO A 133 4.62 15.47 11.37
N LYS A 134 4.84 15.36 12.67
CA LYS A 134 6.18 15.54 13.26
C LYS A 134 7.16 14.60 12.56
N SER A 135 8.13 15.16 11.84
CA SER A 135 9.13 14.41 11.08
C SER A 135 9.88 13.42 11.97
N THR A 136 10.03 12.18 11.52
CA THR A 136 10.72 11.14 12.27
C THR A 136 12.17 11.51 12.55
N ARG A 137 12.76 10.91 13.60
CA ARG A 137 14.16 11.11 13.96
C ARG A 137 15.10 10.81 12.79
N ALA A 138 14.86 9.72 12.06
CA ALA A 138 15.64 9.33 10.89
C ALA A 138 15.61 10.40 9.77
N ALA A 139 14.43 10.98 9.50
CA ALA A 139 14.26 12.02 8.51
C ALA A 139 15.04 13.31 8.85
N ARG A 140 15.01 13.73 10.13
CA ARG A 140 15.78 14.89 10.62
C ARG A 140 17.29 14.65 10.56
N ILE A 141 17.74 13.44 10.85
CA ILE A 141 19.15 13.04 10.78
C ILE A 141 19.65 13.13 9.34
N GLU A 142 18.89 12.61 8.38
CA GLU A 142 19.25 12.67 6.97
C GLU A 142 19.28 14.10 6.43
N GLU A 143 18.37 14.97 6.86
CA GLU A 143 18.41 16.39 6.51
C GLU A 143 19.65 17.08 7.11
N PHE A 144 19.98 16.81 8.37
CA PHE A 144 21.17 17.36 9.01
C PHE A 144 22.44 16.97 8.28
N LYS A 145 22.58 15.68 7.90
CA LYS A 145 23.71 15.20 7.09
C LYS A 145 23.83 15.93 5.75
N ARG A 146 22.72 16.24 5.08
CA ARG A 146 22.73 16.98 3.79
C ARG A 146 23.19 18.43 3.93
N ARG A 147 22.95 19.06 5.08
CA ARG A 147 23.35 20.45 5.34
C ARG A 147 24.82 20.59 5.75
N ILE A 148 25.48 19.47 6.06
CA ILE A 148 26.86 19.44 6.52
C ILE A 148 27.75 18.83 5.46
N ASP A 149 28.75 19.60 5.03
CA ASP A 149 29.75 19.13 4.09
C ASP A 149 30.78 18.23 4.81
N LEU A 150 30.79 16.93 4.48
CA LEU A 150 31.73 15.96 5.03
C LEU A 150 33.19 16.37 4.76
N ASP A 151 33.50 16.85 3.55
CA ASP A 151 34.85 17.26 3.17
C ASP A 151 35.32 18.40 4.07
N GLN A 152 34.46 19.39 4.31
CA GLN A 152 34.74 20.51 5.20
C GLN A 152 35.03 20.07 6.64
N VAL A 153 34.28 19.08 7.14
CA VAL A 153 34.46 18.56 8.51
C VAL A 153 35.74 17.74 8.61
N VAL A 154 35.97 16.79 7.71
CA VAL A 154 37.13 15.88 7.77
C VAL A 154 38.45 16.65 7.64
N ARG A 155 38.49 17.70 6.79
CA ARG A 155 39.67 18.57 6.62
C ARG A 155 40.10 19.32 7.87
N ARG A 156 39.24 19.43 8.89
CA ARG A 156 39.64 20.01 10.18
C ARG A 156 40.54 19.10 11.00
N TYR A 157 40.52 17.80 10.70
CA TYR A 157 41.29 16.79 11.42
C TYR A 157 42.43 16.23 10.58
N LEU A 158 42.25 16.14 9.26
CA LEU A 158 43.14 15.42 8.38
C LEU A 158 43.50 16.23 7.14
N THR A 159 44.75 16.10 6.70
CA THR A 159 45.24 16.72 5.47
C THR A 159 45.30 15.68 4.35
N PRO A 160 44.83 16.01 3.13
CA PRO A 160 44.96 15.12 1.97
C PRO A 160 46.42 14.85 1.60
N LYS A 161 46.73 13.60 1.28
CA LYS A 161 47.99 13.19 0.64
C LYS A 161 47.84 13.00 -0.87
N TYR A 162 46.66 12.59 -1.32
CA TYR A 162 46.32 12.45 -2.74
C TYR A 162 44.96 13.06 -3.02
N GLN A 163 44.79 13.67 -4.19
CA GLN A 163 43.52 14.24 -4.65
C GLN A 163 43.15 13.68 -6.02
N GLY A 164 41.95 13.13 -6.12
CA GLY A 164 41.34 12.64 -7.36
C GLY A 164 40.13 13.48 -7.75
N LYS A 165 39.46 13.10 -8.84
CA LYS A 165 38.24 13.79 -9.29
C LYS A 165 37.06 13.39 -8.40
N GLY A 166 36.71 14.24 -7.44
CA GLY A 166 35.56 14.04 -6.54
C GLY A 166 35.85 13.27 -5.24
N TYR A 167 37.12 13.01 -4.93
CA TYR A 167 37.55 12.39 -3.68
C TYR A 167 39.00 12.75 -3.35
N TRP A 168 39.41 12.51 -2.10
CA TRP A 168 40.81 12.60 -1.69
C TRP A 168 41.16 11.52 -0.67
N GLN A 169 42.46 11.25 -0.52
CA GLN A 169 42.97 10.16 0.33
C GLN A 169 44.04 10.62 1.32
N THR A 170 44.08 9.96 2.47
CA THR A 170 45.10 10.14 3.52
C THR A 170 45.25 8.88 4.37
N ASN A 171 46.14 8.91 5.36
CA ASN A 171 46.28 7.84 6.35
C ASN A 171 45.06 7.77 7.26
N CYS A 172 44.67 6.56 7.65
CA CYS A 172 43.46 6.37 8.44
C CYS A 172 43.64 6.86 9.88
N PRO A 173 42.71 7.68 10.40
CA PRO A 173 42.76 8.07 11.82
C PRO A 173 42.35 6.95 12.77
N PHE A 174 41.79 5.84 12.26
CA PHE A 174 41.16 4.79 13.06
C PHE A 174 41.99 3.51 13.17
N HIS A 175 43.08 3.40 12.43
CA HIS A 175 44.06 2.33 12.59
C HIS A 175 45.43 2.80 12.09
N PRO A 176 46.53 2.16 12.51
CA PRO A 176 47.86 2.45 11.97
C PRO A 176 47.98 1.96 10.52
N ASP A 177 48.34 2.84 9.58
CA ASP A 177 48.71 2.49 8.21
C ASP A 177 49.95 3.27 7.74
N GLU A 178 50.80 2.64 6.92
CA GLU A 178 51.97 3.29 6.31
C GLU A 178 51.61 3.98 4.98
N HIS A 179 50.59 3.48 4.29
CA HIS A 179 50.10 4.00 3.02
C HIS A 179 48.68 4.57 3.18
N PRO A 180 48.33 5.68 2.47
CA PRO A 180 46.99 6.26 2.54
C PRO A 180 45.88 5.28 2.18
N SER A 181 45.09 4.87 3.17
CA SER A 181 43.97 3.95 2.98
C SER A 181 42.60 4.60 3.17
N PHE A 182 42.54 5.81 3.74
CA PHE A 182 41.31 6.51 4.09
C PHE A 182 40.91 7.46 2.97
N THR A 183 39.77 7.16 2.33
CA THR A 183 39.22 7.91 1.21
C THR A 183 37.99 8.69 1.63
N VAL A 184 37.96 9.98 1.31
CA VAL A 184 36.84 10.88 1.59
C VAL A 184 36.19 11.27 0.27
N TYR A 185 34.89 10.98 0.15
CA TYR A 185 34.03 11.41 -0.95
C TYR A 185 33.15 12.56 -0.48
N GLN A 186 32.25 13.03 -1.36
CA GLN A 186 31.36 14.15 -1.06
C GLN A 186 30.46 13.92 0.17
N ASN A 187 29.90 12.72 0.34
CA ASN A 187 28.88 12.44 1.37
C ASN A 187 29.22 11.26 2.31
N HIS A 188 30.31 10.54 2.06
CA HIS A 188 30.74 9.40 2.88
C HIS A 188 32.26 9.24 2.84
N PHE A 189 32.80 8.49 3.81
CA PHE A 189 34.20 8.07 3.82
C PHE A 189 34.30 6.55 3.80
N HIS A 190 35.45 6.04 3.36
CA HIS A 190 35.78 4.63 3.42
C HIS A 190 37.29 4.42 3.60
N CYS A 191 37.67 3.54 4.53
CA CYS A 191 39.02 3.06 4.73
C CYS A 191 39.20 1.67 4.14
N PHE A 192 40.08 1.55 3.14
CA PHE A 192 40.38 0.27 2.50
C PHE A 192 41.30 -0.65 3.33
N GLY A 193 41.86 -0.15 4.44
CA GLY A 193 42.67 -0.94 5.37
C GLY A 193 41.83 -1.63 6.44
N CYS A 194 41.11 -0.85 7.26
CA CYS A 194 40.34 -1.37 8.40
C CYS A 194 38.83 -1.52 8.14
N GLY A 195 38.33 -1.16 6.96
CA GLY A 195 36.91 -1.24 6.62
C GLY A 195 36.02 -0.18 7.29
N ALA A 196 36.62 0.79 8.00
CA ALA A 196 35.87 1.91 8.56
C ALA A 196 35.18 2.70 7.45
N HIS A 197 33.88 2.84 7.55
CA HIS A 197 33.05 3.57 6.60
C HIS A 197 31.96 4.30 7.35
N GLY A 198 31.35 5.29 6.72
CA GLY A 198 30.24 6.02 7.30
C GLY A 198 30.08 7.43 6.72
N ASP A 199 29.17 8.17 7.33
CA ASP A 199 28.90 9.57 7.01
C ASP A 199 29.62 10.54 7.98
N VAL A 200 29.24 11.81 7.92
CA VAL A 200 29.87 12.86 8.73
C VAL A 200 29.64 12.67 10.24
N ILE A 201 28.50 12.11 10.64
CA ILE A 201 28.20 11.83 12.04
C ILE A 201 29.07 10.67 12.50
N ASP A 202 29.13 9.58 11.72
CA ASP A 202 29.98 8.42 12.03
C ASP A 202 31.46 8.81 12.15
N PHE A 203 31.92 9.69 11.26
CA PHE A 203 33.30 10.19 11.29
C PHE A 203 33.59 10.91 12.61
N VAL A 204 32.72 11.85 13.01
CA VAL A 204 32.88 12.63 14.24
C VAL A 204 32.77 11.73 15.47
N GLN A 205 31.79 10.82 15.51
CA GLN A 205 31.66 9.86 16.62
C GLN A 205 32.95 9.05 16.83
N ARG A 206 33.56 8.56 15.74
CA ARG A 206 34.78 7.76 15.80
C ARG A 206 36.01 8.59 16.18
N ILE A 207 36.22 9.73 15.53
CA ILE A 207 37.45 10.52 15.73
C ILE A 207 37.46 11.25 17.07
N GLU A 208 36.28 11.65 17.55
CA GLU A 208 36.10 12.35 18.83
C GLU A 208 35.71 11.40 19.98
N LYS A 209 35.58 10.10 19.69
CA LYS A 209 35.18 9.05 20.63
C LYS A 209 33.94 9.47 21.44
N THR A 210 32.92 9.90 20.74
CA THR A 210 31.71 10.49 21.33
C THR A 210 30.45 9.77 20.84
N ASP A 211 29.38 9.89 21.62
CA ASP A 211 28.07 9.36 21.25
C ASP A 211 27.42 10.24 20.17
N PHE A 212 26.26 9.80 19.67
CA PHE A 212 25.54 10.50 18.61
C PHE A 212 25.26 11.96 18.98
N VAL A 213 24.80 12.22 20.22
CA VAL A 213 24.47 13.56 20.71
C VAL A 213 25.71 14.45 20.77
N GLY A 214 26.83 13.92 21.26
CA GLY A 214 28.11 14.61 21.29
C GLY A 214 28.60 14.96 19.88
N ALA A 215 28.44 14.04 18.92
CA ALA A 215 28.80 14.29 17.53
C ALA A 215 27.92 15.39 16.90
N ILE A 216 26.60 15.36 17.12
CA ILE A 216 25.70 16.44 16.69
C ILE A 216 26.15 17.79 17.26
N LYS A 217 26.37 17.90 18.57
CA LYS A 217 26.82 19.17 19.18
C LYS A 217 28.12 19.69 18.58
N LYS A 218 29.10 18.81 18.34
CA LYS A 218 30.36 19.20 17.70
C LYS A 218 30.13 19.67 16.27
N LEU A 219 29.29 18.98 15.52
CA LEU A 219 28.93 19.36 14.16
C LEU A 219 28.20 20.71 14.09
N GLU A 220 27.23 20.96 14.97
CA GLU A 220 26.55 22.25 15.07
C GLU A 220 27.52 23.38 15.43
N GLN A 221 28.47 23.13 16.35
CA GLN A 221 29.52 24.07 16.72
C GLN A 221 30.50 24.33 15.56
N MET A 222 30.85 23.30 14.80
CA MET A 222 31.81 23.42 13.69
C MET A 222 31.22 24.14 12.48
N THR A 223 29.96 23.87 12.15
CA THR A 223 29.34 24.30 10.89
C THR A 223 28.39 25.48 11.06
N GLY A 224 27.94 25.77 12.28
CA GLY A 224 26.92 26.78 12.56
C GLY A 224 25.50 26.34 12.19
N VAL A 225 25.32 25.15 11.62
CA VAL A 225 24.00 24.58 11.31
C VAL A 225 23.37 24.13 12.64
N ARG A 226 22.37 24.88 13.12
CA ARG A 226 21.61 24.53 14.33
C ARG A 226 20.27 23.91 13.92
N MET A 227 20.11 22.61 14.13
CA MET A 227 18.88 21.88 13.82
C MET A 227 18.32 21.13 15.02
N PHE A 228 19.14 20.88 16.04
CA PHE A 228 18.77 20.10 17.21
C PHE A 228 18.76 20.94 18.51
N GLY A 229 18.90 22.27 18.40
CA GLY A 229 19.15 23.21 19.50
C GLY A 229 18.17 23.13 20.69
N ASP A 230 16.87 22.93 20.42
CA ASP A 230 15.84 22.80 21.47
C ASP A 230 15.50 21.34 21.80
N ILE A 231 15.84 20.40 20.91
CA ILE A 231 15.60 18.96 21.08
C ILE A 231 16.59 18.36 22.09
N ILE A 232 17.85 18.85 22.09
CA ILE A 232 18.92 18.27 22.92
C ILE A 232 18.84 18.72 24.40
N LYS A 233 18.17 19.85 24.71
CA LYS A 233 17.98 20.30 26.11
C LYS A 233 16.94 19.48 26.87
N VAL A 234 15.98 18.87 26.17
CA VAL A 234 14.93 18.03 26.78
C VAL A 234 15.47 16.65 27.17
N GLU A 235 16.56 16.18 26.55
CA GLU A 235 17.02 14.79 26.72
C GLU A 235 17.94 14.53 27.93
N ARG A 236 18.26 15.53 28.76
CA ARG A 236 18.96 15.30 30.04
C ARG A 236 17.97 15.39 31.20
N LYS A 237 17.34 14.24 31.49
CA LYS A 237 16.46 13.98 32.64
C LYS A 237 15.16 14.80 32.65
N GLU A 238 14.19 14.40 31.83
CA GLU A 238 12.79 14.12 32.22
C GLU A 238 12.03 13.70 30.93
N ASP A 239 11.59 12.43 30.93
CA ASP A 239 10.66 11.77 30.01
C ASP A 239 10.83 11.93 28.47
N LYS A 240 11.80 11.21 27.89
CA LYS A 240 11.42 10.43 26.69
C LYS A 240 10.53 9.30 27.21
N PRO A 241 9.26 9.16 26.77
CA PRO A 241 8.50 7.97 27.13
C PRO A 241 9.34 6.77 26.73
N GLU A 242 9.58 5.88 27.69
CA GLU A 242 10.24 4.63 27.41
C GLU A 242 9.50 3.96 26.23
N LEU A 243 10.23 3.42 25.24
CA LEU A 243 9.63 2.55 24.22
C LEU A 243 9.15 1.27 24.91
N THR A 244 7.97 1.39 25.50
CA THR A 244 7.19 0.32 26.08
C THR A 244 6.40 -0.37 24.97
N PRO A 245 5.97 -1.63 25.19
CA PRO A 245 5.11 -2.32 24.22
C PRO A 245 3.87 -1.51 23.82
N ASP A 246 3.29 -0.73 24.74
CA ASP A 246 2.13 0.14 24.47
C ASP A 246 2.47 1.25 23.48
N THR A 247 3.55 1.99 23.72
CA THR A 247 3.99 3.06 22.81
C THR A 247 4.37 2.52 21.42
N VAL A 248 4.94 1.31 21.34
CA VAL A 248 5.22 0.68 20.04
C VAL A 248 3.95 0.23 19.35
N ALA A 249 2.97 -0.29 20.10
CA ALA A 249 1.65 -0.63 19.56
C ALA A 249 0.93 0.59 18.97
N GLU A 250 1.03 1.75 19.61
CA GLU A 250 0.52 3.02 19.08
C GLU A 250 1.19 3.38 17.75
N LEU A 251 2.52 3.37 17.69
CA LEU A 251 3.28 3.64 16.46
C LEU A 251 2.94 2.68 15.32
N VAL A 252 2.80 1.38 15.61
CA VAL A 252 2.39 0.37 14.62
C VAL A 252 0.96 0.65 14.13
N SER A 253 0.06 1.09 15.02
CA SER A 253 -1.33 1.42 14.70
C SER A 253 -1.50 2.76 13.96
N GLU A 254 -0.54 3.67 14.07
CA GLU A 254 -0.49 4.87 13.22
C GLU A 254 -0.12 4.54 11.77
N LEU A 255 0.70 3.51 11.57
CA LEU A 255 1.15 3.06 10.26
C LEU A 255 0.13 2.17 9.55
N HIS A 256 -0.61 1.37 10.31
CA HIS A 256 -1.49 0.33 9.78
C HIS A 256 -2.81 0.28 10.56
N ILE A 257 -3.90 0.02 9.84
CA ILE A 257 -5.22 -0.12 10.47
C ILE A 257 -5.48 -1.61 10.74
N PHE A 258 -5.62 -1.97 12.01
CA PHE A 258 -5.92 -3.34 12.42
C PHE A 258 -7.36 -3.52 12.90
N ARG A 259 -7.83 -4.76 12.81
CA ARG A 259 -9.07 -5.24 13.44
C ARG A 259 -8.83 -6.62 14.01
N THR A 260 -9.24 -6.85 15.24
CA THR A 260 -9.09 -8.13 15.93
C THR A 260 -10.44 -8.78 16.11
N LEU A 261 -10.60 -10.03 15.65
CA LEU A 261 -11.82 -10.79 15.86
C LEU A 261 -11.96 -11.14 17.34
N LYS A 262 -13.09 -10.81 17.97
CA LYS A 262 -13.31 -11.08 19.40
C LYS A 262 -13.36 -12.56 19.77
N ASP A 263 -13.82 -13.41 18.86
CA ASP A 263 -14.02 -14.84 19.10
C ASP A 263 -12.72 -15.67 19.02
N THR A 264 -11.81 -15.29 18.11
CA THR A 264 -10.54 -16.03 17.88
C THR A 264 -9.28 -15.23 18.18
N GLU A 265 -9.39 -13.94 18.47
CA GLU A 265 -8.28 -12.99 18.59
C GLU A 265 -7.40 -12.84 17.34
N HIS A 266 -7.86 -13.33 16.19
CA HIS A 266 -7.11 -13.18 14.94
C HIS A 266 -7.05 -11.71 14.54
N VAL A 267 -5.84 -11.21 14.28
CA VAL A 267 -5.62 -9.82 13.85
C VAL A 267 -5.58 -9.72 12.33
N LEU A 268 -6.46 -8.89 11.78
CA LEU A 268 -6.48 -8.50 10.37
C LEU A 268 -5.89 -7.11 10.19
N VAL A 269 -5.27 -6.88 9.04
CA VAL A 269 -4.69 -5.58 8.64
C VAL A 269 -5.32 -5.08 7.35
N TYR A 270 -5.69 -3.81 7.31
CA TYR A 270 -6.22 -3.17 6.10
C TYR A 270 -5.10 -2.75 5.16
N ARG A 271 -5.14 -3.21 3.91
CA ARG A 271 -4.22 -2.81 2.85
C ARG A 271 -4.90 -2.93 1.50
N ASP A 272 -4.65 -1.97 0.60
CA ASP A 272 -5.12 -1.99 -0.79
C ASP A 272 -6.65 -2.19 -0.91
N GLY A 273 -7.43 -1.64 0.01
CA GLY A 273 -8.90 -1.71 -0.04
C GLY A 273 -9.53 -2.92 0.63
N VAL A 274 -8.76 -3.78 1.32
CA VAL A 274 -9.28 -5.03 1.91
C VAL A 274 -8.53 -5.41 3.19
N TYR A 275 -9.18 -6.14 4.09
CA TYR A 275 -8.56 -6.70 5.29
C TYR A 275 -7.94 -8.05 5.01
N ARG A 276 -6.66 -8.20 5.37
CA ARG A 276 -5.85 -9.41 5.17
C ARG A 276 -5.57 -10.11 6.50
N TRP A 277 -5.45 -11.43 6.45
CA TRP A 277 -5.32 -12.32 7.62
C TRP A 277 -3.91 -12.35 8.25
N ASP A 278 -2.96 -11.58 7.72
CA ASP A 278 -1.55 -11.56 8.11
C ASP A 278 -1.21 -10.42 9.09
N GLY A 279 -2.20 -9.89 9.83
CA GLY A 279 -2.03 -8.73 10.70
C GLY A 279 -0.93 -8.90 11.75
N GLU A 280 -0.84 -10.05 12.42
CA GLU A 280 0.26 -10.32 13.35
C GLU A 280 1.63 -10.38 12.70
N THR A 281 1.72 -10.87 11.47
CA THR A 281 2.97 -10.89 10.71
C THR A 281 3.44 -9.46 10.43
N VAL A 282 2.51 -8.57 10.05
CA VAL A 282 2.78 -7.14 9.89
C VAL A 282 3.22 -6.53 11.22
N ILE A 283 2.51 -6.78 12.31
CA ILE A 283 2.88 -6.24 13.64
C ILE A 283 4.30 -6.65 14.03
N LYS A 284 4.65 -7.94 13.86
CA LYS A 284 6.00 -8.46 14.15
C LYS A 284 7.07 -7.72 13.33
N ALA A 285 6.86 -7.60 12.02
CA ALA A 285 7.80 -6.95 11.11
C ALA A 285 7.97 -5.45 11.41
N GLU A 286 6.87 -4.75 11.69
CA GLU A 286 6.89 -3.32 12.01
C GLU A 286 7.51 -3.05 13.38
N THR A 287 7.23 -3.90 14.37
CA THR A 287 7.86 -3.82 15.69
C THR A 287 9.37 -3.94 15.56
N GLU A 288 9.86 -4.97 14.85
CA GLU A 288 11.30 -5.11 14.60
C GLU A 288 11.90 -3.91 13.87
N ARG A 289 11.19 -3.36 12.89
CA ARG A 289 11.62 -2.19 12.12
C ARG A 289 11.76 -0.96 13.03
N ILE A 290 10.73 -0.65 13.81
CA ILE A 290 10.71 0.49 14.75
C ILE A 290 11.83 0.35 15.78
N MET A 291 12.00 -0.83 16.37
CA MET A 291 13.04 -1.07 17.37
C MET A 291 14.46 -0.92 16.78
N LYS A 292 14.67 -1.32 15.52
CA LYS A 292 15.94 -1.08 14.80
C LYS A 292 16.16 0.39 14.50
N GLU A 293 15.13 1.10 14.04
CA GLU A 293 15.20 2.54 13.73
C GLU A 293 15.50 3.39 14.98
N GLU A 294 15.00 2.96 16.15
CA GLU A 294 15.29 3.61 17.45
C GLU A 294 16.62 3.18 18.09
N GLY A 295 17.36 2.25 17.47
CA GLY A 295 18.65 1.77 17.95
C GLY A 295 18.55 0.87 19.19
N LEU A 296 17.42 0.16 19.35
CA LEU A 296 17.15 -0.78 20.44
C LEU A 296 16.82 -2.21 19.95
N PRO A 297 17.49 -2.77 18.92
CA PRO A 297 17.13 -4.08 18.36
C PRO A 297 17.21 -5.22 19.39
N GLU A 298 18.12 -5.16 20.35
CA GLU A 298 18.30 -6.15 21.42
C GLU A 298 17.11 -6.22 22.41
N ARG A 299 16.31 -5.16 22.52
CA ARG A 299 15.08 -5.15 23.33
C ARG A 299 13.90 -5.80 22.63
N CYS A 300 13.96 -6.00 21.32
CA CYS A 300 12.90 -6.59 20.50
C CYS A 300 12.84 -8.12 20.68
N THR A 301 12.57 -8.56 21.90
CA THR A 301 12.41 -9.98 22.24
C THR A 301 11.06 -10.51 21.80
N THR A 302 10.91 -11.83 21.70
CA THR A 302 9.60 -12.48 21.44
C THR A 302 8.54 -12.05 22.45
N HIS A 303 8.92 -11.87 23.72
CA HIS A 303 7.99 -11.41 24.76
C HIS A 303 7.50 -10.00 24.47
N PHE A 304 8.42 -9.07 24.18
CA PHE A 304 8.10 -7.69 23.85
C PHE A 304 7.14 -7.60 22.64
N VAL A 305 7.43 -8.35 21.58
CA VAL A 305 6.56 -8.39 20.38
C VAL A 305 5.17 -8.94 20.69
N ASN A 306 5.07 -9.97 21.54
CA ASN A 306 3.77 -10.51 21.97
C ASN A 306 2.99 -9.51 22.85
N GLU A 307 3.66 -8.72 23.68
CA GLU A 307 3.02 -7.62 24.41
C GLU A 307 2.46 -6.58 23.44
N VAL A 308 3.24 -6.14 22.43
CA VAL A 308 2.78 -5.20 21.39
C VAL A 308 1.53 -5.74 20.68
N ILE A 309 1.54 -7.02 20.25
CA ILE A 309 0.35 -7.67 19.67
C ILE A 309 -0.84 -7.60 20.64
N GLY A 310 -0.60 -7.91 21.92
CA GLY A 310 -1.63 -7.86 22.96
C GLY A 310 -2.22 -6.47 23.20
N HIS A 311 -1.42 -5.41 23.06
CA HIS A 311 -1.91 -4.02 23.10
C HIS A 311 -2.81 -3.70 21.90
N ILE A 312 -2.36 -4.01 20.67
CA ILE A 312 -3.14 -3.77 19.45
C ILE A 312 -4.46 -4.54 19.46
N ARG A 313 -4.45 -5.82 19.88
CA ARG A 313 -5.67 -6.63 19.99
C ARG A 313 -6.74 -5.96 20.84
N ARG A 314 -6.36 -5.53 22.05
CA ARG A 314 -7.29 -4.92 23.03
C ARG A 314 -7.93 -3.62 22.54
N GLN A 315 -7.28 -2.91 21.62
CA GLN A 315 -7.77 -1.63 21.09
C GLN A 315 -8.55 -1.77 19.77
N THR A 316 -8.51 -2.93 19.13
CA THR A 316 -9.03 -3.10 17.75
C THR A 316 -10.09 -4.19 17.59
N TYR A 317 -10.69 -4.64 18.71
CA TYR A 317 -11.71 -5.67 18.70
C TYR A 317 -12.94 -5.33 17.85
N VAL A 318 -13.41 -6.31 17.08
CA VAL A 318 -14.62 -6.24 16.26
C VAL A 318 -15.32 -7.60 16.22
N GLU A 319 -16.65 -7.58 16.08
CA GLU A 319 -17.44 -8.80 15.85
C GLU A 319 -17.16 -9.36 14.45
N ARG A 320 -17.11 -10.69 14.33
CA ARG A 320 -16.88 -11.36 13.04
C ARG A 320 -17.95 -10.97 12.01
N GLU A 321 -19.20 -10.89 12.45
CA GLU A 321 -20.35 -10.56 11.61
C GLU A 321 -20.30 -9.13 11.03
N ALA A 322 -19.44 -8.25 11.56
CA ALA A 322 -19.25 -6.94 10.98
C ALA A 322 -18.55 -7.03 9.61
N PHE A 323 -17.71 -8.04 9.41
CA PHE A 323 -17.03 -8.29 8.14
C PHE A 323 -17.97 -8.85 7.07
N ASN A 324 -17.83 -8.33 5.85
CA ASN A 324 -18.58 -8.76 4.67
C ASN A 324 -20.12 -8.60 4.82
N SER A 325 -20.57 -7.80 5.78
CA SER A 325 -21.97 -7.62 6.22
C SER A 325 -22.89 -6.93 5.21
N ARG A 326 -22.31 -6.25 4.21
CA ARG A 326 -23.03 -5.47 3.20
C ARG A 326 -22.97 -6.16 1.84
N PRO A 327 -23.81 -7.16 1.54
CA PRO A 327 -23.74 -7.95 0.31
C PRO A 327 -23.99 -7.11 -0.96
N GLU A 328 -24.67 -5.97 -0.83
CA GLU A 328 -24.98 -5.04 -1.91
C GLU A 328 -23.77 -4.25 -2.42
N ILE A 329 -22.64 -4.25 -1.70
CA ILE A 329 -21.41 -3.53 -2.11
C ILE A 329 -20.35 -4.52 -2.58
N LEU A 330 -19.92 -4.43 -3.83
CA LEU A 330 -18.76 -5.17 -4.33
C LEU A 330 -17.46 -4.42 -4.02
N ASN A 331 -16.51 -5.12 -3.42
CA ASN A 331 -15.15 -4.62 -3.28
C ASN A 331 -14.33 -5.06 -4.49
N LEU A 332 -14.01 -4.11 -5.36
CA LEU A 332 -13.30 -4.33 -6.62
C LEU A 332 -11.89 -3.75 -6.48
N ARG A 333 -10.97 -4.10 -7.37
CA ARG A 333 -9.57 -3.67 -7.30
C ARG A 333 -9.41 -2.15 -7.29
N ASN A 334 -10.31 -1.42 -7.95
CA ASN A 334 -10.25 0.04 -8.11
C ASN A 334 -11.22 0.83 -7.21
N GLY A 335 -12.06 0.17 -6.40
CA GLY A 335 -13.01 0.84 -5.53
C GLY A 335 -14.16 -0.04 -5.05
N LEU A 336 -15.18 0.60 -4.49
CA LEU A 336 -16.40 -0.04 -4.00
C LEU A 336 -17.56 0.28 -4.94
N LEU A 337 -18.31 -0.73 -5.38
CA LEU A 337 -19.48 -0.57 -6.24
C LEU A 337 -20.75 -0.99 -5.49
N ASN A 338 -21.72 -0.10 -5.35
CA ASN A 338 -23.04 -0.43 -4.82
C ASN A 338 -23.92 -1.00 -5.93
N LEU A 339 -24.35 -2.25 -5.82
CA LEU A 339 -25.17 -2.95 -6.82
C LEU A 339 -26.61 -2.43 -6.93
N ASN A 340 -27.13 -1.79 -5.89
CA ASN A 340 -28.49 -1.25 -5.90
C ASN A 340 -28.53 0.12 -6.62
N THR A 341 -27.52 0.95 -6.40
CA THR A 341 -27.46 2.33 -6.94
C THR A 341 -26.55 2.48 -8.14
N MET A 342 -25.68 1.49 -8.38
CA MET A 342 -24.55 1.55 -9.32
C MET A 342 -23.54 2.67 -9.03
N GLU A 343 -23.57 3.23 -7.82
CA GLU A 343 -22.61 4.23 -7.36
C GLU A 343 -21.25 3.59 -7.08
N PHE A 344 -20.20 4.25 -7.57
CA PHE A 344 -18.82 3.80 -7.41
C PHE A 344 -18.04 4.79 -6.54
N SER A 345 -17.45 4.29 -5.45
CA SER A 345 -16.72 5.11 -4.47
C SER A 345 -15.29 4.59 -4.24
N PRO A 346 -14.38 5.43 -3.73
CA PRO A 346 -13.08 4.96 -3.27
C PRO A 346 -13.20 3.92 -2.15
N HIS A 347 -12.13 3.13 -1.94
CA HIS A 347 -12.04 2.25 -0.78
C HIS A 347 -11.95 3.04 0.52
N THR A 348 -12.49 2.46 1.59
CA THR A 348 -12.37 2.98 2.95
C THR A 348 -12.12 1.83 3.93
N PRO A 349 -11.25 2.00 4.94
CA PRO A 349 -11.07 1.03 6.02
C PRO A 349 -12.36 0.83 6.84
N ASP A 350 -13.32 1.73 6.78
CA ASP A 350 -14.61 1.56 7.45
C ASP A 350 -15.46 0.47 6.79
N PHE A 351 -15.17 0.13 5.52
CA PHE A 351 -15.77 -1.01 4.85
C PHE A 351 -15.01 -2.30 5.20
N LEU A 352 -15.47 -2.96 6.26
CA LEU A 352 -14.89 -4.20 6.76
C LEU A 352 -15.15 -5.36 5.79
N SER A 353 -14.22 -5.59 4.86
CA SER A 353 -14.29 -6.70 3.91
C SER A 353 -13.01 -7.51 3.92
N THR A 354 -13.15 -8.84 3.95
CA THR A 354 -12.04 -9.78 3.71
C THR A 354 -11.99 -10.28 2.27
N VAL A 355 -12.97 -9.84 1.46
CA VAL A 355 -13.14 -10.20 0.06
C VAL A 355 -12.87 -8.97 -0.80
N GLN A 356 -12.07 -9.15 -1.85
CA GLN A 356 -11.87 -8.17 -2.90
C GLN A 356 -11.69 -8.91 -4.22
N LEU A 357 -12.43 -8.52 -5.26
CA LEU A 357 -12.27 -9.11 -6.58
C LEU A 357 -11.07 -8.47 -7.29
N PRO A 358 -10.27 -9.26 -8.03
CA PRO A 358 -9.06 -8.77 -8.72
C PRO A 358 -9.36 -7.97 -10.00
N VAL A 359 -10.61 -7.56 -10.21
CA VAL A 359 -11.09 -6.87 -11.41
C VAL A 359 -11.33 -5.39 -11.13
N SER A 360 -11.11 -4.55 -12.13
CA SER A 360 -11.44 -3.13 -12.08
C SER A 360 -12.83 -2.91 -12.67
N TYR A 361 -13.67 -2.15 -11.99
CA TYR A 361 -14.96 -1.74 -12.52
C TYR A 361 -14.79 -0.81 -13.73
N ASP A 362 -15.44 -1.17 -14.83
CA ASP A 362 -15.60 -0.34 -16.02
C ASP A 362 -17.03 -0.56 -16.56
N PRO A 363 -17.92 0.44 -16.48
CA PRO A 363 -19.30 0.32 -16.96
C PRO A 363 -19.39 0.13 -18.49
N GLY A 364 -18.33 0.46 -19.23
CA GLY A 364 -18.24 0.27 -20.68
C GLY A 364 -17.72 -1.11 -21.10
N ALA A 365 -17.27 -1.94 -20.14
CA ALA A 365 -16.63 -3.21 -20.44
C ALA A 365 -17.56 -4.17 -21.22
N LYS A 366 -16.95 -4.94 -22.14
CA LYS A 366 -17.62 -5.98 -22.95
C LYS A 366 -16.84 -7.28 -22.85
N CYS A 367 -17.50 -8.41 -23.05
CA CYS A 367 -16.89 -9.73 -22.93
C CYS A 367 -17.23 -10.68 -24.09
N PRO A 368 -17.00 -10.29 -25.37
CA PRO A 368 -17.47 -11.05 -26.54
C PRO A 368 -16.94 -12.48 -26.62
N ARG A 369 -15.73 -12.74 -26.09
CA ARG A 369 -15.16 -14.09 -26.02
C ARG A 369 -15.87 -14.99 -25.00
N ILE A 370 -16.31 -14.41 -23.88
CA ILE A 370 -17.04 -15.13 -22.83
C ILE A 370 -18.47 -15.38 -23.30
N GLU A 371 -19.13 -14.37 -23.87
CA GLU A 371 -20.46 -14.53 -24.47
C GLU A 371 -20.47 -15.63 -25.55
N ARG A 372 -19.47 -15.62 -26.44
CA ARG A 372 -19.31 -16.68 -27.44
C ARG A 372 -19.10 -18.05 -26.78
N PHE A 373 -18.21 -18.14 -25.79
CA PHE A 373 -17.97 -19.39 -25.07
C PHE A 373 -19.25 -19.94 -24.43
N PHE A 374 -20.08 -19.09 -23.80
CA PHE A 374 -21.34 -19.54 -23.19
C PHE A 374 -22.29 -20.14 -24.23
N ARG A 375 -22.49 -19.47 -25.37
CA ARG A 375 -23.29 -20.00 -26.49
C ARG A 375 -22.74 -21.29 -27.09
N GLU A 376 -21.44 -21.52 -26.98
CA GLU A 376 -20.81 -22.76 -27.47
C GLU A 376 -21.01 -23.94 -26.50
N VAL A 377 -21.12 -23.71 -25.18
CA VAL A 377 -21.15 -24.79 -24.17
C VAL A 377 -22.53 -25.23 -23.71
N VAL A 378 -23.52 -24.34 -23.74
CA VAL A 378 -24.90 -24.63 -23.36
C VAL A 378 -25.86 -24.28 -24.50
N ARG A 379 -27.15 -24.59 -24.34
CA ARG A 379 -28.16 -24.15 -25.30
C ARG A 379 -28.36 -22.63 -25.19
N GLU A 380 -28.81 -21.98 -26.26
CA GLU A 380 -28.99 -20.52 -26.28
C GLU A 380 -29.95 -20.05 -25.17
N GLU A 381 -31.00 -20.83 -24.86
CA GLU A 381 -31.93 -20.56 -23.76
C GLU A 381 -31.30 -20.62 -22.36
N ASP A 382 -30.18 -21.34 -22.20
CA ASP A 382 -29.48 -21.53 -20.93
C ASP A 382 -28.31 -20.54 -20.74
N VAL A 383 -27.99 -19.73 -21.75
CA VAL A 383 -26.91 -18.72 -21.67
C VAL A 383 -27.16 -17.70 -20.55
N PRO A 384 -28.37 -17.11 -20.40
CA PRO A 384 -28.65 -16.21 -19.29
C PRO A 384 -28.44 -16.87 -17.93
N LEU A 385 -28.72 -18.17 -17.81
CA LEU A 385 -28.53 -18.91 -16.57
C LEU A 385 -27.05 -18.99 -16.16
N LEU A 386 -26.12 -19.14 -17.12
CA LEU A 386 -24.69 -19.08 -16.83
C LEU A 386 -24.27 -17.70 -16.33
N GLU A 387 -24.80 -16.62 -16.91
CA GLU A 387 -24.55 -15.25 -16.47
C GLU A 387 -25.10 -15.01 -15.06
N GLU A 388 -26.32 -15.48 -14.78
CA GLU A 388 -26.93 -15.45 -13.46
C GLU A 388 -26.12 -16.23 -12.43
N VAL A 389 -25.53 -17.38 -12.78
CA VAL A 389 -24.63 -18.13 -11.89
C VAL A 389 -23.38 -17.33 -11.57
N VAL A 390 -22.77 -16.64 -12.55
CA VAL A 390 -21.64 -15.74 -12.31
C VAL A 390 -22.06 -14.61 -11.36
N GLY A 391 -23.20 -13.96 -11.62
CA GLY A 391 -23.75 -12.90 -10.77
C GLY A 391 -24.08 -13.40 -9.36
N TYR A 392 -24.60 -14.62 -9.23
CA TYR A 392 -24.90 -15.24 -7.95
C TYR A 392 -23.64 -15.48 -7.12
N CYS A 393 -22.50 -15.79 -7.75
CA CYS A 393 -21.21 -15.89 -7.06
C CYS A 393 -20.71 -14.55 -6.49
N LEU A 394 -21.17 -13.41 -7.02
CA LEU A 394 -20.85 -12.08 -6.49
C LEU A 394 -21.67 -11.74 -5.23
N TRP A 395 -22.85 -12.34 -5.08
CA TRP A 395 -23.76 -12.05 -3.97
C TRP A 395 -23.41 -12.85 -2.71
N ARG A 396 -23.06 -12.14 -1.63
CA ARG A 396 -22.66 -12.73 -0.35
C ARG A 396 -23.85 -13.17 0.53
N GLY A 397 -24.78 -13.90 -0.07
CA GLY A 397 -25.94 -14.52 0.58
C GLY A 397 -26.56 -15.58 -0.33
N TYR A 398 -27.55 -16.33 0.14
CA TYR A 398 -28.16 -17.47 -0.56
C TYR A 398 -29.66 -17.23 -0.85
N PRO A 399 -30.06 -16.11 -1.49
CA PRO A 399 -31.48 -15.72 -1.65
C PRO A 399 -32.35 -16.74 -2.40
N ILE A 400 -31.75 -17.57 -3.27
CA ILE A 400 -32.45 -18.62 -4.01
C ILE A 400 -32.20 -20.03 -3.46
N HIS A 401 -31.32 -20.16 -2.47
CA HIS A 401 -31.02 -21.42 -1.79
C HIS A 401 -30.50 -22.55 -2.71
N LYS A 402 -29.70 -22.22 -3.73
CA LYS A 402 -29.20 -23.17 -4.75
C LYS A 402 -27.68 -23.39 -4.70
N ALA A 403 -27.26 -24.62 -4.93
CA ALA A 403 -25.94 -25.07 -5.39
C ALA A 403 -26.02 -25.43 -6.89
N VAL A 404 -24.90 -25.35 -7.59
CA VAL A 404 -24.83 -25.55 -9.05
C VAL A 404 -24.11 -26.85 -9.37
N LEU A 405 -24.70 -27.67 -10.26
CA LEU A 405 -24.07 -28.85 -10.82
C LEU A 405 -23.94 -28.69 -12.34
N LEU A 406 -22.70 -28.58 -12.81
CA LEU A 406 -22.36 -28.61 -14.23
C LEU A 406 -22.30 -30.07 -14.67
N TYR A 407 -23.23 -30.47 -15.52
CA TYR A 407 -23.38 -31.85 -16.00
C TYR A 407 -23.10 -31.92 -17.51
N GLY A 408 -22.44 -32.96 -17.99
CA GLY A 408 -22.19 -33.16 -19.42
C GLY A 408 -21.03 -34.12 -19.68
N GLU A 409 -20.75 -34.45 -20.95
CA GLU A 409 -19.62 -35.32 -21.31
C GLU A 409 -18.24 -34.70 -20.98
N THR A 410 -17.19 -35.53 -20.97
CA THR A 410 -15.81 -35.04 -20.94
C THR A 410 -15.55 -34.08 -22.10
N ASP A 411 -14.72 -33.06 -21.87
CA ASP A 411 -14.41 -32.03 -22.87
C ASP A 411 -15.61 -31.19 -23.34
N ALA A 412 -16.65 -31.06 -22.51
CA ALA A 412 -17.80 -30.18 -22.77
C ALA A 412 -17.57 -28.71 -22.36
N GLY A 413 -16.41 -28.37 -21.80
CA GLY A 413 -16.08 -26.99 -21.36
C GLY A 413 -16.38 -26.68 -19.89
N LYS A 414 -16.89 -27.63 -19.10
CA LYS A 414 -17.18 -27.49 -17.66
C LYS A 414 -15.99 -26.94 -16.86
N SER A 415 -14.82 -27.57 -17.00
CA SER A 415 -13.60 -27.16 -16.30
C SER A 415 -13.10 -25.78 -16.76
N THR A 416 -13.38 -25.38 -18.01
CA THR A 416 -13.07 -24.04 -18.50
C THR A 416 -13.97 -22.98 -17.87
N PHE A 417 -15.26 -23.27 -17.69
CA PHE A 417 -16.18 -22.40 -16.95
C PHE A 417 -15.76 -22.24 -15.48
N ILE A 418 -15.40 -23.32 -14.79
CA ILE A 418 -14.86 -23.26 -13.42
C ILE A 418 -13.58 -22.41 -13.35
N ARG A 419 -12.65 -22.58 -14.31
CA ARG A 419 -11.43 -21.75 -14.39
C ARG A 419 -11.75 -20.28 -14.61
N LEU A 420 -12.74 -19.98 -15.46
CA LEU A 420 -13.21 -18.61 -15.70
C LEU A 420 -13.73 -17.98 -14.40
N LEU A 421 -14.58 -18.70 -13.66
CA LEU A 421 -15.09 -18.23 -12.35
C LEU A 421 -13.96 -17.97 -11.35
N ASN A 422 -13.03 -18.92 -11.20
CA ASN A 422 -11.89 -18.75 -10.29
C ASN A 422 -11.02 -17.54 -10.66
N ALA A 423 -10.77 -17.32 -11.95
CA ALA A 423 -9.99 -16.17 -12.40
C ALA A 423 -10.74 -14.84 -12.20
N PHE A 424 -12.06 -14.82 -12.44
CA PHE A 424 -12.89 -13.64 -12.30
C PHE A 424 -13.07 -13.23 -10.83
N LEU A 425 -13.35 -14.20 -9.96
CA LEU A 425 -13.58 -13.96 -8.54
C LEU A 425 -12.27 -13.77 -7.76
N GLY A 426 -11.15 -14.28 -8.27
CA GLY A 426 -9.85 -14.27 -7.59
C GLY A 426 -9.60 -15.58 -6.82
N PRO A 427 -8.45 -16.26 -7.01
CA PRO A 427 -8.13 -17.51 -6.32
C PRO A 427 -8.23 -17.42 -4.79
N GLU A 428 -7.90 -16.27 -4.22
CA GLU A 428 -8.00 -15.98 -2.78
C GLU A 428 -9.43 -16.01 -2.24
N ASN A 429 -10.42 -15.75 -3.10
CA ASN A 429 -11.84 -15.79 -2.77
C ASN A 429 -12.47 -17.15 -3.08
N CYS A 430 -11.67 -18.13 -3.54
CA CYS A 430 -12.15 -19.45 -3.93
C CYS A 430 -11.62 -20.55 -3.00
N SER A 431 -12.34 -21.67 -2.97
CA SER A 431 -11.93 -22.95 -2.38
C SER A 431 -12.28 -24.09 -3.35
N ALA A 432 -11.69 -25.27 -3.12
CA ALA A 432 -11.88 -26.44 -3.98
C ALA A 432 -12.12 -27.70 -3.16
N ILE A 433 -13.08 -27.65 -2.23
CA ILE A 433 -13.44 -28.77 -1.39
C ILE A 433 -14.48 -29.64 -2.10
N PRO A 434 -14.27 -30.96 -2.24
CA PRO A 434 -15.27 -31.87 -2.78
C PRO A 434 -16.54 -31.88 -1.92
N LEU A 435 -17.70 -32.12 -2.54
CA LEU A 435 -18.97 -32.21 -1.81
C LEU A 435 -18.94 -33.29 -0.73
N GLN A 436 -18.37 -34.46 -1.03
CA GLN A 436 -18.28 -35.58 -0.10
C GLN A 436 -17.49 -35.20 1.17
N GLU A 437 -16.41 -34.43 1.01
CA GLU A 437 -15.59 -33.97 2.14
C GLU A 437 -16.34 -32.93 2.98
N LEU A 438 -17.06 -32.00 2.35
CA LEU A 438 -17.94 -31.07 3.08
C LEU A 438 -19.01 -31.80 3.90
N THR A 439 -19.43 -33.00 3.48
CA THR A 439 -20.44 -33.81 4.18
C THR A 439 -19.90 -34.64 5.34
N THR A 440 -18.61 -34.94 5.37
CA THR A 440 -18.04 -35.86 6.36
C THR A 440 -16.97 -35.24 7.25
N ASP A 441 -16.31 -34.16 6.81
CA ASP A 441 -15.24 -33.49 7.54
C ASP A 441 -15.64 -32.08 7.98
N ARG A 442 -15.77 -31.91 9.30
CA ARG A 442 -16.06 -30.61 9.93
C ARG A 442 -14.96 -29.57 9.73
N PHE A 443 -13.71 -29.98 9.49
CA PHE A 443 -12.58 -29.09 9.23
C PHE A 443 -12.64 -28.57 7.79
N ALA A 444 -13.15 -29.38 6.85
CA ALA A 444 -13.29 -29.00 5.45
C ALA A 444 -14.25 -27.81 5.27
N VAL A 445 -15.32 -27.76 6.05
CA VAL A 445 -16.29 -26.66 6.07
C VAL A 445 -15.64 -25.31 6.45
N ALA A 446 -14.61 -25.32 7.30
CA ALA A 446 -13.90 -24.09 7.70
C ALA A 446 -13.25 -23.37 6.50
N HIS A 447 -12.87 -24.11 5.44
CA HIS A 447 -12.27 -23.54 4.24
C HIS A 447 -13.24 -22.72 3.38
N LEU A 448 -14.56 -22.83 3.64
CA LEU A 448 -15.58 -22.01 2.98
C LEU A 448 -15.70 -20.61 3.59
N TYR A 449 -15.19 -20.43 4.80
CA TYR A 449 -15.32 -19.16 5.50
C TYR A 449 -14.63 -18.02 4.74
N GLY A 450 -15.38 -16.96 4.46
CA GLY A 450 -14.89 -15.80 3.72
C GLY A 450 -14.71 -16.01 2.21
N LYS A 451 -15.18 -17.12 1.64
CA LYS A 451 -15.04 -17.44 0.21
C LYS A 451 -16.31 -17.08 -0.58
N LEU A 452 -16.14 -16.63 -1.83
CA LEU A 452 -17.24 -16.39 -2.78
C LEU A 452 -17.64 -17.67 -3.53
N LEU A 453 -16.69 -18.58 -3.75
CA LEU A 453 -16.90 -19.79 -4.54
C LEU A 453 -16.21 -20.98 -3.89
N ASN A 454 -16.92 -22.09 -3.77
CA ASN A 454 -16.31 -23.40 -3.65
C ASN A 454 -16.57 -24.18 -4.93
N SER A 455 -15.50 -24.48 -5.67
CA SER A 455 -15.60 -25.20 -6.93
C SER A 455 -14.76 -26.46 -6.94
N PHE A 456 -15.38 -27.59 -7.27
CA PHE A 456 -14.66 -28.85 -7.47
C PHE A 456 -14.92 -29.41 -8.87
N ALA A 457 -13.84 -29.63 -9.61
CA ALA A 457 -13.90 -30.28 -10.91
C ALA A 457 -14.04 -31.79 -10.70
N ASP A 458 -15.04 -32.39 -11.34
CA ASP A 458 -15.28 -33.83 -11.39
C ASP A 458 -15.54 -34.49 -10.03
N LEU A 459 -16.76 -34.30 -9.52
CA LEU A 459 -17.26 -35.04 -8.39
C LEU A 459 -17.16 -36.56 -8.64
N PRO A 460 -16.69 -37.33 -7.63
CA PRO A 460 -16.68 -38.77 -7.75
C PRO A 460 -18.12 -39.29 -7.78
N ALA A 461 -18.35 -40.38 -8.52
CA ALA A 461 -19.66 -41.06 -8.60
C ALA A 461 -20.07 -41.79 -7.31
N GLN A 462 -19.39 -41.50 -6.20
CA GLN A 462 -19.68 -42.09 -4.88
C GLN A 462 -20.99 -41.51 -4.31
N PRO A 463 -21.83 -42.33 -3.66
CA PRO A 463 -23.10 -41.86 -3.12
C PRO A 463 -22.94 -40.75 -2.08
N ILE A 464 -23.75 -39.70 -2.18
CA ILE A 464 -23.88 -38.65 -1.17
C ILE A 464 -24.82 -39.14 -0.08
N ARG A 465 -24.26 -39.49 1.09
CA ARG A 465 -25.00 -40.10 2.21
C ARG A 465 -25.58 -39.07 3.17
N GLU A 466 -24.79 -38.05 3.53
CA GLU A 466 -25.19 -37.00 4.45
C GLU A 466 -25.48 -35.71 3.68
N THR A 467 -26.75 -35.30 3.66
CA THR A 467 -27.20 -34.13 2.87
C THR A 467 -27.58 -32.93 3.74
N GLY A 468 -27.62 -33.11 5.07
CA GLY A 468 -28.00 -32.08 6.03
C GLY A 468 -27.11 -30.84 5.93
N ILE A 469 -25.80 -31.04 5.80
CA ILE A 469 -24.86 -29.92 5.66
C ILE A 469 -25.07 -29.14 4.36
N LEU A 470 -25.49 -29.78 3.26
CA LEU A 470 -25.77 -29.07 2.01
C LEU A 470 -26.97 -28.14 2.18
N LYS A 471 -28.00 -28.59 2.90
CA LYS A 471 -29.17 -27.77 3.24
C LYS A 471 -28.76 -26.58 4.11
N ALA A 472 -27.86 -26.78 5.07
CA ALA A 472 -27.32 -25.72 5.91
C ALA A 472 -26.45 -24.71 5.13
N LEU A 473 -25.49 -25.20 4.35
CA LEU A 473 -24.56 -24.39 3.55
C LEU A 473 -25.28 -23.53 2.50
N THR A 474 -26.40 -24.02 1.97
CA THR A 474 -27.23 -23.29 1.01
C THR A 474 -28.42 -22.58 1.65
N GLY A 475 -28.62 -22.74 2.97
CA GLY A 475 -29.80 -22.31 3.71
C GLY A 475 -29.66 -20.99 4.45
N GLU A 476 -28.46 -20.40 4.47
CA GLU A 476 -28.10 -19.29 5.38
C GLU A 476 -28.12 -19.67 6.87
N ASP A 477 -28.06 -20.97 7.16
CA ASP A 477 -27.92 -21.46 8.52
C ASP A 477 -26.55 -21.07 9.09
N ARG A 478 -26.50 -20.80 10.40
CA ARG A 478 -25.25 -20.59 11.11
C ARG A 478 -24.58 -21.94 11.33
N ILE A 479 -23.37 -22.10 10.83
CA ILE A 479 -22.62 -23.35 10.84
C ILE A 479 -21.39 -23.19 11.72
N SER A 480 -21.14 -24.21 12.51
CA SER A 480 -19.93 -24.34 13.31
C SER A 480 -18.79 -24.89 12.46
N ALA A 481 -17.65 -24.23 12.51
CA ALA A 481 -16.40 -24.69 11.92
C ALA A 481 -15.22 -24.56 12.88
N GLN A 482 -14.13 -25.25 12.55
CA GLN A 482 -12.90 -25.22 13.30
C GLN A 482 -11.74 -25.42 12.32
N PHE A 483 -10.70 -24.58 12.40
CA PHE A 483 -9.42 -24.91 11.77
C PHE A 483 -8.61 -25.83 12.68
N LYS A 484 -7.73 -26.64 12.10
CA LYS A 484 -6.94 -27.61 12.86
C LYS A 484 -6.08 -26.88 13.91
N TYR A 485 -6.21 -27.28 15.18
CA TYR A 485 -5.52 -26.66 16.33
C TYR A 485 -5.96 -25.24 16.69
N GLU A 486 -7.08 -24.76 16.16
CA GLU A 486 -7.65 -23.46 16.49
C GLU A 486 -8.98 -23.57 17.25
N ASN A 487 -9.46 -22.45 17.79
CA ASN A 487 -10.76 -22.36 18.44
C ASN A 487 -11.89 -22.59 17.43
N ARG A 488 -12.99 -23.17 17.92
CA ARG A 488 -14.23 -23.29 17.15
C ARG A 488 -14.85 -21.91 16.96
N PHE A 489 -15.34 -21.64 15.76
CA PHE A 489 -16.07 -20.41 15.43
C PHE A 489 -17.34 -20.75 14.65
N GLU A 490 -18.23 -19.77 14.51
CA GLU A 490 -19.47 -19.91 13.75
C GLU A 490 -19.50 -18.90 12.61
N PHE A 491 -20.09 -19.29 11.48
CA PHE A 491 -20.29 -18.39 10.35
C PHE A 491 -21.51 -18.81 9.51
N VAL A 492 -21.99 -17.89 8.68
CA VAL A 492 -22.99 -18.18 7.65
C VAL A 492 -22.25 -18.32 6.32
N ASN A 493 -22.45 -19.45 5.63
CA ASN A 493 -21.81 -19.67 4.34
C ASN A 493 -22.38 -18.73 3.28
N PHE A 494 -21.51 -18.02 2.57
CA PHE A 494 -21.88 -17.32 1.35
C PHE A 494 -21.13 -17.82 0.10
N ALA A 495 -20.21 -18.77 0.25
CA ALA A 495 -19.49 -19.36 -0.87
C ALA A 495 -20.46 -20.19 -1.71
N LYS A 496 -20.61 -19.86 -3.00
CA LYS A 496 -21.44 -20.65 -3.90
C LYS A 496 -20.81 -21.98 -4.18
N LEU A 497 -21.58 -23.04 -3.98
CA LEU A 497 -21.14 -24.40 -4.25
C LEU A 497 -21.38 -24.69 -5.73
N VAL A 498 -20.30 -24.86 -6.49
CA VAL A 498 -20.33 -25.17 -7.92
C VAL A 498 -19.53 -26.45 -8.16
N PHE A 499 -20.19 -27.47 -8.67
CA PHE A 499 -19.57 -28.77 -8.89
C PHE A 499 -19.67 -29.18 -10.34
N SER A 500 -18.68 -29.91 -10.86
CA SER A 500 -18.75 -30.56 -12.17
C SER A 500 -18.90 -32.07 -12.00
N ALA A 501 -19.70 -32.73 -12.84
CA ALA A 501 -19.74 -34.19 -12.89
C ALA A 501 -20.10 -34.69 -14.29
N ASN A 502 -19.52 -35.83 -14.70
CA ASN A 502 -19.94 -36.55 -15.90
C ASN A 502 -21.13 -37.49 -15.63
N VAL A 503 -21.21 -37.99 -14.40
CA VAL A 503 -22.32 -38.81 -13.90
C VAL A 503 -22.79 -38.15 -12.62
N ILE A 504 -24.08 -37.85 -12.53
CA ILE A 504 -24.66 -37.27 -11.32
C ILE A 504 -24.49 -38.27 -10.18
N PRO A 505 -23.80 -37.92 -9.08
CA PRO A 505 -23.61 -38.83 -7.96
C PRO A 505 -24.97 -39.27 -7.39
N PRO A 506 -25.19 -40.57 -7.14
CA PRO A 506 -26.42 -41.02 -6.52
C PRO A 506 -26.52 -40.49 -5.09
N THR A 507 -27.73 -40.37 -4.56
CA THR A 507 -27.96 -40.00 -3.15
C THR A 507 -28.93 -40.97 -2.50
N THR A 508 -28.83 -41.09 -1.17
CA THR A 508 -29.80 -41.79 -0.33
C THR A 508 -30.94 -40.87 0.14
N ASP A 509 -30.86 -39.56 -0.11
CA ASP A 509 -31.89 -38.59 0.26
C ASP A 509 -32.87 -38.37 -0.89
N GLU A 510 -34.09 -38.88 -0.72
CA GLU A 510 -35.17 -38.76 -1.70
C GLU A 510 -36.09 -37.55 -1.42
N THR A 511 -35.73 -36.66 -0.49
CA THR A 511 -36.58 -35.53 -0.10
C THR A 511 -36.54 -34.39 -1.13
N ASP A 512 -37.70 -33.76 -1.38
CA ASP A 512 -37.79 -32.54 -2.19
C ASP A 512 -36.86 -31.44 -1.67
N ALA A 513 -36.72 -31.35 -0.34
CA ALA A 513 -35.82 -30.41 0.34
C ALA A 513 -34.35 -30.51 -0.12
N TYR A 514 -33.91 -31.69 -0.56
CA TYR A 514 -32.58 -31.89 -1.16
C TYR A 514 -32.56 -31.48 -2.64
N PHE A 515 -33.47 -32.02 -3.45
CA PHE A 515 -33.49 -31.77 -4.89
C PHE A 515 -33.70 -30.29 -5.23
N ARG A 516 -34.51 -29.56 -4.45
CA ARG A 516 -34.69 -28.12 -4.63
C ARG A 516 -33.43 -27.30 -4.37
N ARG A 517 -32.36 -27.86 -3.77
CA ARG A 517 -31.07 -27.16 -3.62
C ARG A 517 -30.23 -27.20 -4.88
N TRP A 518 -30.56 -28.01 -5.87
CA TRP A 518 -29.75 -28.13 -7.07
C TRP A 518 -30.26 -27.23 -8.21
N LEU A 519 -29.32 -26.60 -8.88
CA LEU A 519 -29.44 -26.03 -10.22
C LEU A 519 -28.51 -26.85 -11.12
N ILE A 520 -29.08 -27.69 -11.98
CA ILE A 520 -28.32 -28.57 -12.86
C ILE A 520 -28.25 -27.92 -14.23
N ILE A 521 -27.04 -27.68 -14.74
CA ILE A 521 -26.80 -27.02 -16.02
C ILE A 521 -26.13 -28.02 -16.95
N HIS A 522 -26.76 -28.30 -18.09
CA HIS A 522 -26.27 -29.29 -19.04
C HIS A 522 -25.35 -28.64 -20.08
N PHE A 523 -24.07 -28.99 -20.02
CA PHE A 523 -23.06 -28.64 -21.00
C PHE A 523 -23.14 -29.64 -22.16
N ILE A 524 -23.57 -29.15 -23.32
CA ILE A 524 -23.91 -29.97 -24.50
C ILE A 524 -22.78 -30.07 -25.52
N ALA A 525 -21.74 -29.24 -25.37
CA ALA A 525 -20.60 -29.23 -26.30
C ALA A 525 -19.78 -30.51 -26.19
N ARG A 526 -19.05 -30.80 -27.27
CA ARG A 526 -17.95 -31.75 -27.27
C ARG A 526 -16.80 -31.15 -28.06
N PHE A 527 -15.81 -30.61 -27.37
CA PHE A 527 -14.64 -30.03 -28.01
C PHE A 527 -13.63 -31.15 -28.29
N SER A 528 -13.57 -31.62 -29.53
CA SER A 528 -12.46 -32.44 -30.01
C SER A 528 -11.41 -31.52 -30.64
N GLY A 529 -10.26 -31.34 -29.99
CA GLY A 529 -9.12 -30.62 -30.55
C GLY A 529 -7.80 -31.32 -30.23
N GLU A 530 -6.92 -31.46 -31.23
CA GLU A 530 -5.52 -31.86 -31.01
C GLU A 530 -4.88 -30.90 -30.00
N ARG A 531 -4.22 -31.47 -28.99
CA ARG A 531 -3.69 -30.77 -27.80
C ARG A 531 -2.64 -29.72 -28.11
#